data_AF-A0A2D8G9E5-F1
#
_entry.id   AF-A0A2D8G9E5-F1
#
_cell.length_a   1.000
_cell.length_b   1.000
_cell.length_c   1.000
_cell.angle_alpha   90.00
_cell.angle_beta   90.00
_cell.angle_gamma   90.00
#
_symmetry.space_group_name_H-M   'P 1'
#
loop_
_entity.id
_entity.type
_entity.pdbx_description
1 polymer ?
#
loop_
_entity_poly.entity_id
_entity_poly.type
_entity_poly.pdbx_seq_one_letter_code
_entity_poly.pdbx_strand_id
1 'polypeptide(L)'
;MTDEFEKINFDEMFEQTLVRDHMENPTPDKAAELLELAAAHKTNSLSYEMTEELRQYLIDCAQEYAQGTSVEKAFGTAKRMGRPSQEQKHISMNAHTWGIVLKGEKVLYALEETADVFNTTYDTTKFAWERKNHDMGEREMCRVGLDVYLVMNNRKLTPEEEKIATKYLKEEVSVSAIKKHNHLQKKYKERYKLKPVKRTVADESFDEFDSNSTDG
;
A
#
# COMPACT_ATOMS: atom_id res chain seq x y z
N MET A 1 10.41 -33.24 15.69
CA MET A 1 10.63 -31.81 15.97
C MET A 1 10.25 -31.07 14.68
N THR A 2 8.96 -31.01 14.36
CA THR A 2 8.49 -30.61 13.01
C THR A 2 7.11 -29.96 13.02
N ASP A 3 6.68 -29.33 14.12
CA ASP A 3 5.33 -28.75 14.22
C ASP A 3 5.28 -27.28 14.65
N GLU A 4 6.42 -26.59 14.79
CA GLU A 4 6.44 -25.17 15.16
C GLU A 4 6.47 -24.18 13.98
N PHE A 5 6.61 -24.65 12.72
CA PHE A 5 6.94 -23.77 11.59
C PHE A 5 5.81 -23.36 10.65
N GLU A 6 4.57 -23.85 10.78
CA GLU A 6 3.52 -23.50 9.81
C GLU A 6 2.26 -22.96 10.48
N LYS A 7 2.42 -21.77 11.05
CA LYS A 7 1.30 -20.83 11.17
C LYS A 7 1.78 -19.41 10.86
N ILE A 8 2.50 -19.25 9.75
CA ILE A 8 2.74 -17.91 9.19
C ILE A 8 1.37 -17.33 8.86
N ASN A 9 1.04 -16.16 9.43
CA ASN A 9 -0.19 -15.46 9.07
C ASN A 9 -0.15 -15.22 7.56
N PHE A 10 -1.24 -15.53 6.84
CA PHE A 10 -1.31 -15.28 5.40
C PHE A 10 -0.89 -13.85 5.06
N ASP A 11 -1.24 -12.89 5.92
CA ASP A 11 -0.85 -11.48 5.77
C ASP A 11 0.67 -11.31 5.73
N GLU A 12 1.40 -11.90 6.67
CA GLU A 12 2.87 -11.83 6.74
C GLU A 12 3.54 -12.45 5.51
N MET A 13 3.14 -13.66 5.12
CA MET A 13 3.64 -14.32 3.91
C MET A 13 3.34 -13.49 2.65
N PHE A 14 2.17 -12.86 2.59
CA PHE A 14 1.77 -12.00 1.48
C PHE A 14 2.68 -10.78 1.38
N GLU A 15 2.94 -10.05 2.46
CA GLU A 15 3.81 -8.88 2.43
C GLU A 15 5.25 -9.26 2.05
N GLN A 16 5.80 -10.29 2.69
CA GLN A 16 7.14 -10.80 2.39
C GLN A 16 7.29 -11.23 0.94
N THR A 17 6.27 -11.92 0.41
CA THR A 17 6.26 -12.35 -1.00
C THR A 17 6.20 -11.16 -1.94
N LEU A 18 5.36 -10.15 -1.65
CA LEU A 18 5.25 -8.94 -2.46
C LEU A 18 6.59 -8.16 -2.50
N VAL A 19 7.25 -7.99 -1.35
CA VAL A 19 8.56 -7.33 -1.27
C VAL A 19 9.62 -8.12 -2.04
N ARG A 20 9.71 -9.45 -1.82
CA ARG A 20 10.65 -10.32 -2.54
C ARG A 20 10.45 -10.24 -4.06
N ASP A 21 9.20 -10.40 -4.52
CA ASP A 21 8.85 -10.33 -5.94
C ASP A 21 9.27 -8.99 -6.57
N HIS A 22 9.14 -7.88 -5.82
CA HIS A 22 9.58 -6.57 -6.28
C HIS A 22 11.10 -6.48 -6.37
N MET A 23 11.84 -6.94 -5.36
CA MET A 23 13.29 -6.91 -5.35
C MET A 23 13.90 -7.76 -6.47
N GLU A 24 13.33 -8.93 -6.75
CA GLU A 24 13.79 -9.82 -7.82
C GLU A 24 13.49 -9.28 -9.22
N ASN A 25 12.32 -8.66 -9.42
CA ASN A 25 11.91 -8.11 -10.71
C ASN A 25 11.07 -6.84 -10.54
N PRO A 26 11.72 -5.66 -10.40
CA PRO A 26 11.03 -4.42 -10.10
C PRO A 26 10.26 -3.91 -11.31
N THR A 27 8.95 -3.70 -11.13
CA THR A 27 8.04 -3.10 -12.12
C THR A 27 7.22 -1.97 -11.46
N PRO A 28 6.69 -1.01 -12.24
CA PRO A 28 5.82 0.05 -11.71
C PRO A 28 4.60 -0.49 -11.01
N ASP A 29 4.00 -1.55 -11.56
CA ASP A 29 2.82 -2.18 -10.97
C ASP A 29 3.16 -2.70 -9.57
N LYS A 30 4.26 -3.44 -9.40
CA LYS A 30 4.68 -3.95 -8.08
C LYS A 30 5.07 -2.82 -7.12
N ALA A 31 5.70 -1.77 -7.62
CA ALA A 31 6.00 -0.57 -6.84
C ALA A 31 4.71 0.11 -6.34
N ALA A 32 3.69 0.20 -7.19
CA ALA A 32 2.38 0.72 -6.82
C ALA A 32 1.69 -0.19 -5.80
N GLU A 33 1.73 -1.51 -5.99
CA GLU A 33 1.21 -2.50 -5.02
C GLU A 33 1.87 -2.35 -3.64
N LEU A 34 3.20 -2.16 -3.59
CA LEU A 34 3.93 -1.92 -2.34
C LEU A 34 3.57 -0.59 -1.68
N LEU A 35 3.44 0.48 -2.48
CA LEU A 35 3.02 1.79 -1.97
C LEU A 35 1.60 1.75 -1.42
N GLU A 36 0.68 1.08 -2.12
CA GLU A 36 -0.70 0.89 -1.67
C GLU A 36 -0.77 0.08 -0.37
N LEU A 37 0.01 -1.01 -0.28
CA LEU A 37 0.10 -1.81 0.94
C LEU A 37 0.67 -0.99 2.11
N ALA A 38 1.77 -0.29 1.89
CA ALA A 38 2.39 0.55 2.90
C ALA A 38 1.47 1.66 3.38
N ALA A 39 0.73 2.29 2.48
CA ALA A 39 -0.21 3.32 2.83
C ALA A 39 -1.44 2.78 3.57
N ALA A 40 -1.91 1.57 3.26
CA ALA A 40 -2.99 0.92 4.02
C ALA A 40 -2.64 0.77 5.52
N HIS A 41 -1.37 0.50 5.84
CA HIS A 41 -0.87 0.53 7.23
C HIS A 41 -0.88 1.94 7.85
N LYS A 42 -0.70 2.99 7.04
CA LYS A 42 -0.69 4.40 7.49
C LYS A 42 -2.09 5.00 7.62
N THR A 43 -3.07 4.48 6.89
CA THR A 43 -4.48 4.88 6.97
C THR A 43 -5.25 4.11 8.05
N ASN A 44 -4.55 3.41 8.97
CA ASN A 44 -5.12 2.55 10.02
C ASN A 44 -6.14 1.54 9.49
N SER A 45 -5.94 1.08 8.25
CA SER A 45 -6.90 0.24 7.53
C SER A 45 -6.67 -1.25 7.77
N LEU A 46 -5.47 -1.62 8.18
CA LEU A 46 -5.09 -3.00 8.45
C LEU A 46 -5.06 -3.26 9.95
N SER A 47 -5.59 -4.41 10.37
CA SER A 47 -5.65 -4.83 11.77
C SER A 47 -4.40 -5.56 12.26
N TYR A 48 -3.40 -5.72 11.39
CA TYR A 48 -2.16 -6.45 11.68
C TYR A 48 -0.96 -5.53 11.47
N GLU A 49 0.15 -5.85 12.12
CA GLU A 49 1.38 -5.05 12.06
C GLU A 49 2.13 -5.28 10.74
N MET A 50 2.74 -4.21 10.25
CA MET A 50 3.62 -4.25 9.08
C MET A 50 4.83 -5.16 9.31
N THR A 51 5.11 -6.03 8.34
CA THR A 51 6.31 -6.89 8.33
C THR A 51 7.61 -6.08 8.33
N GLU A 52 8.70 -6.67 8.83
CA GLU A 52 10.00 -5.99 8.87
C GLU A 52 10.57 -5.78 7.46
N GLU A 53 10.34 -6.71 6.54
CA GLU A 53 10.73 -6.57 5.13
C GLU A 53 10.06 -5.38 4.45
N LEU A 54 8.74 -5.21 4.66
CA LEU A 54 8.02 -4.06 4.15
C LEU A 54 8.50 -2.78 4.84
N ARG A 55 8.72 -2.81 6.16
CA ARG A 55 9.24 -1.66 6.90
C ARG A 55 10.61 -1.22 6.38
N GLN A 56 11.53 -2.15 6.17
CA GLN A 56 12.87 -1.86 5.65
C GLN A 56 12.79 -1.31 4.23
N TYR A 57 11.94 -1.88 3.36
CA TYR A 57 11.67 -1.30 2.04
C TYR A 57 11.25 0.18 2.13
N LEU A 58 10.34 0.53 3.05
CA LEU A 58 9.91 1.93 3.21
C LEU A 58 11.02 2.83 3.77
N ILE A 59 11.88 2.32 4.64
CA ILE A 59 13.06 3.04 5.13
C ILE A 59 13.99 3.35 3.97
N ASP A 60 14.25 2.36 3.10
CA ASP A 60 15.11 2.53 1.93
C ASP A 60 14.52 3.57 0.97
N CYS A 61 13.21 3.48 0.68
CA CYS A 61 12.48 4.50 -0.09
C CYS A 61 12.66 5.90 0.50
N ALA A 62 12.49 6.02 1.82
CA ALA A 62 12.56 7.30 2.51
C ALA A 62 13.97 7.90 2.50
N GLN A 63 14.99 7.06 2.67
CA GLN A 63 16.39 7.46 2.60
C GLN A 63 16.78 7.92 1.19
N GLU A 64 16.34 7.21 0.15
CA GLU A 64 16.59 7.62 -1.24
C GLU A 64 16.01 9.01 -1.52
N TYR A 65 14.75 9.25 -1.14
CA TYR A 65 14.12 10.56 -1.30
C TYR A 65 14.85 11.67 -0.51
N ALA A 66 15.25 11.39 0.73
CA ALA A 66 15.96 12.35 1.57
C ALA A 66 17.33 12.76 1.00
N GLN A 67 17.97 11.90 0.22
CA GLN A 67 19.24 12.19 -0.47
C GLN A 67 19.08 13.10 -1.70
N GLY A 68 17.89 13.67 -1.93
CA GLY A 68 17.62 14.57 -3.04
C GLY A 68 17.44 13.84 -4.38
N THR A 69 17.25 12.51 -4.36
CA THR A 69 16.72 11.84 -5.54
C THR A 69 15.24 12.16 -5.69
N SER A 70 14.83 12.46 -6.92
CA SER A 70 13.43 12.68 -7.27
C SER A 70 12.58 11.48 -6.81
N VAL A 71 11.31 11.72 -6.40
CA VAL A 71 10.32 10.68 -5.95
C VAL A 71 10.31 9.45 -6.86
N GLU A 72 10.67 9.69 -8.11
CA GLU A 72 10.98 8.77 -9.20
C GLU A 72 11.73 7.51 -8.73
N LYS A 73 12.84 7.67 -7.99
CA LYS A 73 13.69 6.56 -7.52
C LYS A 73 13.14 5.90 -6.25
N ALA A 74 12.70 6.72 -5.30
CA ALA A 74 12.25 6.29 -3.98
C ALA A 74 11.17 5.21 -4.02
N PHE A 75 10.23 5.25 -4.98
CA PHE A 75 9.18 4.23 -5.10
C PHE A 75 9.32 3.34 -6.33
N GLY A 76 10.55 3.13 -6.84
CA GLY A 76 10.78 2.23 -7.98
C GLY A 76 10.12 2.66 -9.29
N THR A 77 9.57 3.88 -9.36
CA THR A 77 8.88 4.39 -10.54
C THR A 77 9.83 4.82 -11.65
N ALA A 78 11.16 4.75 -11.47
CA ALA A 78 12.18 5.24 -12.41
C ALA A 78 12.98 4.17 -13.18
N LYS A 79 12.83 2.86 -12.91
CA LYS A 79 13.59 1.82 -13.63
C LYS A 79 13.01 1.55 -15.02
N ARG A 80 13.49 0.51 -15.73
CA ARG A 80 13.27 0.15 -17.16
C ARG A 80 11.82 0.15 -17.68
N MET A 81 10.83 0.30 -16.81
CA MET A 81 9.39 0.35 -17.09
C MET A 81 8.68 1.52 -16.38
N GLY A 82 9.42 2.47 -15.80
CA GLY A 82 8.94 3.51 -14.90
C GLY A 82 7.82 4.41 -15.40
N ARG A 83 7.11 5.10 -14.48
CA ARG A 83 6.14 6.15 -14.84
C ARG A 83 6.86 7.24 -15.65
N PRO A 84 6.17 7.91 -16.60
CA PRO A 84 6.76 9.06 -17.29
C PRO A 84 7.20 10.15 -16.30
N SER A 85 8.30 10.85 -16.61
CA SER A 85 8.87 11.90 -15.73
C SER A 85 7.86 12.98 -15.33
N GLN A 86 6.96 13.33 -16.25
CA GLN A 86 5.84 14.24 -16.00
C GLN A 86 4.91 13.73 -14.88
N GLU A 87 4.53 12.45 -14.90
CA GLU A 87 3.67 11.88 -13.85
C GLU A 87 4.39 11.84 -12.51
N GLN A 88 5.68 11.53 -12.51
CA GLN A 88 6.45 11.50 -11.27
C GLN A 88 6.61 12.90 -10.66
N LYS A 89 6.83 13.94 -11.49
CA LYS A 89 6.79 15.34 -11.05
C LYS A 89 5.43 15.67 -10.43
N HIS A 90 4.34 15.24 -11.06
CA HIS A 90 2.98 15.46 -10.55
C HIS A 90 2.70 14.77 -9.23
N ILE A 91 3.16 13.53 -9.05
CA ILE A 91 3.08 12.81 -7.76
C ILE A 91 3.87 13.55 -6.69
N SER A 92 5.07 14.03 -7.01
CA SER A 92 5.93 14.79 -6.08
C SER A 92 5.26 16.09 -5.63
N MET A 93 4.69 16.85 -6.58
CA MET A 93 3.92 18.06 -6.27
C MET A 93 2.73 17.72 -5.38
N ASN A 94 1.95 16.69 -5.72
CA ASN A 94 0.79 16.30 -4.90
C ASN A 94 1.19 15.86 -3.49
N ALA A 95 2.30 15.14 -3.32
CA ALA A 95 2.80 14.77 -1.99
C ALA A 95 3.18 16.01 -1.15
N HIS A 96 3.82 17.01 -1.77
CA HIS A 96 4.11 18.28 -1.11
C HIS A 96 2.83 19.05 -0.77
N THR A 97 1.88 19.17 -1.72
CA THR A 97 0.57 19.80 -1.50
C THR A 97 -0.18 19.17 -0.34
N TRP A 98 -0.18 17.83 -0.21
CA TRP A 98 -0.79 17.15 0.94
C TRP A 98 -0.17 17.53 2.26
N GLY A 99 1.16 17.69 2.32
CA GLY A 99 1.85 18.16 3.52
C GLY A 99 1.40 19.54 4.01
N ILE A 100 0.92 20.39 3.10
CA ILE A 100 0.36 21.70 3.42
C ILE A 100 -1.13 21.58 3.77
N VAL A 101 -1.92 20.89 2.93
CA VAL A 101 -3.38 20.71 3.11
C VAL A 101 -3.73 20.01 4.42
N LEU A 102 -2.97 18.99 4.82
CA LEU A 102 -3.21 18.26 6.06
C LEU A 102 -2.91 19.09 7.32
N LYS A 103 -2.14 20.18 7.21
CA LYS A 103 -1.98 21.17 8.29
C LYS A 103 -3.18 22.11 8.43
N GLY A 104 -4.22 21.93 7.62
CA GLY A 104 -5.45 22.72 7.65
C GLY A 104 -5.46 23.90 6.67
N GLU A 105 -4.42 24.05 5.85
CA GLU A 105 -4.35 25.12 4.88
C GLU A 105 -5.34 24.95 3.72
N LYS A 106 -5.77 26.09 3.16
CA LYS A 106 -6.66 26.06 1.99
C LYS A 106 -5.90 25.50 0.79
N VAL A 107 -6.53 24.57 0.08
CA VAL A 107 -5.94 23.93 -1.12
C VAL A 107 -5.43 24.94 -2.16
N LEU A 108 -6.09 26.09 -2.30
CA LEU A 108 -5.64 27.16 -3.20
C LEU A 108 -4.21 27.60 -2.86
N TYR A 109 -3.95 27.93 -1.60
CA TYR A 109 -2.64 28.37 -1.13
C TYR A 109 -1.61 27.23 -1.16
N ALA A 110 -2.03 26.01 -0.82
CA ALA A 110 -1.15 24.84 -0.93
C ALA A 110 -0.66 24.61 -2.38
N LEU A 111 -1.52 24.82 -3.37
CA LEU A 111 -1.17 24.68 -4.79
C LEU A 111 -0.26 25.80 -5.30
N GLU A 112 -0.45 27.03 -4.79
CA GLU A 112 0.42 28.18 -5.09
C GLU A 112 1.82 27.97 -4.50
N GLU A 113 1.91 27.63 -3.21
CA GLU A 113 3.20 27.35 -2.56
C GLU A 113 3.93 26.17 -3.20
N THR A 114 3.20 25.11 -3.57
CA THR A 114 3.78 23.98 -4.31
C THR A 114 4.30 24.43 -5.69
N ALA A 115 3.64 25.38 -6.35
CA ALA A 115 4.09 25.88 -7.64
C ALA A 115 5.42 26.62 -7.50
N ASP A 116 5.57 27.43 -6.45
CA ASP A 116 6.80 28.15 -6.13
C ASP A 116 7.95 27.17 -5.80
N VAL A 117 7.72 26.18 -4.94
CA VAL A 117 8.73 25.17 -4.55
C VAL A 117 9.23 24.36 -5.75
N PHE A 118 8.34 24.03 -6.69
CA PHE A 118 8.68 23.23 -7.87
C PHE A 118 9.03 24.07 -9.11
N ASN A 119 9.17 25.40 -8.93
CA ASN A 119 9.45 26.37 -10.01
C ASN A 119 8.56 26.12 -11.25
N THR A 120 7.25 26.12 -11.02
CA THR A 120 6.22 25.81 -12.02
C THR A 120 5.02 26.75 -11.85
N THR A 121 3.96 26.56 -12.64
CA THR A 121 2.75 27.39 -12.52
C THR A 121 1.69 26.75 -11.63
N TYR A 122 0.85 27.60 -11.03
CA TYR A 122 -0.37 27.18 -10.33
C TYR A 122 -1.26 26.29 -11.21
N ASP A 123 -1.40 26.61 -12.51
CA ASP A 123 -2.21 25.79 -13.41
C ASP A 123 -1.64 24.37 -13.56
N THR A 124 -0.32 24.22 -13.49
CA THR A 124 0.34 22.91 -13.54
C THR A 124 0.08 22.11 -12.26
N THR A 125 0.22 22.72 -11.09
CA THR A 125 -0.05 22.05 -9.80
C THR A 125 -1.53 21.71 -9.67
N LYS A 126 -2.42 22.63 -10.05
CA LYS A 126 -3.87 22.40 -10.10
C LYS A 126 -4.22 21.26 -11.05
N PHE A 127 -3.66 21.25 -12.26
CA PHE A 127 -3.87 20.15 -13.21
C PHE A 127 -3.46 18.81 -12.60
N ALA A 128 -2.28 18.72 -11.99
CA ALA A 128 -1.81 17.50 -11.32
C ALA A 128 -2.73 17.06 -10.16
N TRP A 129 -3.26 18.01 -9.39
CA TRP A 129 -4.15 17.76 -8.26
C TRP A 129 -5.55 17.32 -8.67
N GLU A 130 -6.06 17.87 -9.77
CA GLU A 130 -7.42 17.62 -10.25
C GLU A 130 -7.52 16.52 -11.31
N ARG A 131 -6.39 16.09 -11.90
CA ARG A 131 -6.34 15.06 -12.93
C ARG A 131 -6.99 13.77 -12.43
N LYS A 132 -7.93 13.28 -13.22
CA LYS A 132 -8.65 12.04 -12.99
C LYS A 132 -8.10 10.94 -13.90
N ASN A 133 -8.13 9.70 -13.45
CA ASN A 133 -7.98 8.55 -14.33
C ASN A 133 -9.22 8.41 -15.23
N HIS A 134 -9.01 8.10 -16.51
CA HIS A 134 -10.07 7.93 -17.50
C HIS A 134 -11.03 6.78 -17.17
N ASP A 135 -10.56 5.73 -16.50
CA ASP A 135 -11.32 4.49 -16.30
C ASP A 135 -12.20 4.52 -15.05
N MET A 136 -11.79 5.26 -14.01
CA MET A 136 -12.50 5.27 -12.71
C MET A 136 -12.91 6.69 -12.25
N GLY A 137 -12.49 7.75 -12.93
CA GLY A 137 -12.83 9.13 -12.55
C GLY A 137 -12.22 9.61 -11.22
N GLU A 138 -11.38 8.76 -10.59
CA GLU A 138 -10.65 9.01 -9.35
C GLU A 138 -9.45 9.93 -9.59
N ARG A 139 -9.09 10.76 -8.61
CA ARG A 139 -7.90 11.61 -8.66
C ARG A 139 -6.63 10.81 -8.40
N GLU A 140 -6.31 9.89 -9.30
CA GLU A 140 -5.25 8.89 -9.13
C GLU A 140 -3.92 9.51 -8.67
N MET A 141 -3.45 10.58 -9.33
CA MET A 141 -2.17 11.20 -8.94
C MET A 141 -2.24 11.96 -7.61
N CYS A 142 -3.40 12.51 -7.25
CA CYS A 142 -3.61 13.13 -5.95
C CYS A 142 -3.61 12.05 -4.85
N ARG A 143 -4.27 10.90 -5.11
CA ARG A 143 -4.30 9.75 -4.21
C ARG A 143 -2.93 9.15 -3.98
N VAL A 144 -2.18 8.90 -5.06
CA VAL A 144 -0.81 8.38 -5.00
C VAL A 144 0.10 9.39 -4.29
N GLY A 145 -0.08 10.69 -4.52
CA GLY A 145 0.63 11.73 -3.76
C GLY A 145 0.38 11.65 -2.25
N LEU A 146 -0.85 11.34 -1.81
CA LEU A 146 -1.15 11.13 -0.39
C LEU A 146 -0.41 9.91 0.17
N ASP A 147 -0.42 8.80 -0.55
CA ASP A 147 0.29 7.58 -0.15
C ASP A 147 1.80 7.85 0.01
N VAL A 148 2.39 8.52 -0.97
CA VAL A 148 3.80 8.95 -0.91
C VAL A 148 4.03 9.82 0.31
N TYR A 149 3.21 10.84 0.56
CA TYR A 149 3.37 11.73 1.71
C TYR A 149 3.34 10.96 3.04
N LEU A 150 2.37 10.06 3.22
CA LEU A 150 2.21 9.28 4.46
C LEU A 150 3.39 8.34 4.71
N VAL A 151 3.81 7.63 3.66
CA VAL A 151 4.96 6.72 3.74
C VAL A 151 6.24 7.49 4.05
N MET A 152 6.50 8.54 3.28
CA MET A 152 7.73 9.33 3.37
C MET A 152 7.93 10.00 4.74
N ASN A 153 6.83 10.38 5.38
CA ASN A 153 6.86 11.01 6.70
C ASN A 153 6.59 10.02 7.85
N ASN A 154 6.53 8.72 7.54
CA ASN A 154 6.17 7.65 8.49
C ASN A 154 4.95 8.03 9.36
N ARG A 155 3.92 8.61 8.72
CA ARG A 155 2.82 9.28 9.41
C ARG A 155 1.54 8.49 9.26
N LYS A 156 0.78 8.39 10.35
CA LYS A 156 -0.62 7.92 10.32
C LYS A 156 -1.55 9.13 10.21
N LEU A 157 -2.63 8.99 9.44
CA LEU A 157 -3.68 10.03 9.41
C LEU A 157 -4.40 10.08 10.75
N THR A 158 -4.66 11.29 11.26
CA THR A 158 -5.66 11.48 12.31
C THR A 158 -7.08 11.41 11.74
N PRO A 159 -8.12 11.23 12.57
CA PRO A 159 -9.51 11.26 12.10
C PRO A 159 -9.90 12.57 11.38
N GLU A 160 -9.34 13.70 11.80
CA GLU A 160 -9.55 15.00 11.15
C GLU A 160 -8.87 15.06 9.78
N GLU A 161 -7.64 14.57 9.68
CA GLU A 161 -6.89 14.49 8.44
C GLU A 161 -7.54 13.54 7.44
N GLU A 162 -8.13 12.44 7.91
CA GLU A 162 -8.89 11.52 7.08
C GLU A 162 -10.16 12.18 6.50
N LYS A 163 -10.85 13.03 7.27
CA LYS A 163 -11.97 13.83 6.75
C LYS A 163 -11.53 14.81 5.67
N ILE A 164 -10.38 15.46 5.87
CA ILE A 164 -9.79 16.36 4.86
C ILE A 164 -9.46 15.58 3.59
N ALA A 165 -8.78 14.45 3.73
CA ALA A 165 -8.40 13.61 2.60
C ALA A 165 -9.63 13.10 1.82
N THR A 166 -10.63 12.60 2.54
CA THR A 166 -11.90 12.11 1.99
C THR A 166 -12.63 13.20 1.20
N LYS A 167 -12.67 14.43 1.72
CA LYS A 167 -13.28 15.58 1.04
C LYS A 167 -12.67 15.85 -0.34
N TYR A 168 -11.34 15.78 -0.46
CA TYR A 168 -10.65 16.13 -1.70
C TYR A 168 -10.55 14.96 -2.68
N LEU A 169 -10.38 13.74 -2.17
CA LEU A 169 -10.31 12.53 -2.98
C LEU A 169 -11.70 12.05 -3.43
N LYS A 170 -12.75 12.45 -2.73
CA LYS A 170 -14.15 11.99 -2.93
C LYS A 170 -14.30 10.48 -2.72
N GLU A 171 -13.48 9.91 -1.85
CA GLU A 171 -13.54 8.52 -1.41
C GLU A 171 -13.16 8.43 0.07
N GLU A 172 -13.75 7.46 0.78
CA GLU A 172 -13.30 7.11 2.12
C GLU A 172 -11.94 6.41 2.02
N VAL A 173 -10.88 7.12 2.42
CA VAL A 173 -9.49 6.71 2.16
C VAL A 173 -9.18 5.35 2.77
N SER A 174 -9.62 5.10 4.01
CA SER A 174 -9.44 3.82 4.69
C SER A 174 -10.19 2.68 3.99
N VAL A 175 -11.45 2.89 3.62
CA VAL A 175 -12.25 1.89 2.89
C VAL A 175 -11.64 1.58 1.52
N SER A 176 -11.17 2.59 0.80
CA SER A 176 -10.49 2.41 -0.49
C SER A 176 -9.20 1.60 -0.32
N ALA A 177 -8.39 1.93 0.70
CA ALA A 177 -7.16 1.20 1.02
C ALA A 177 -7.43 -0.28 1.35
N ILE A 178 -8.46 -0.60 2.16
CA ILE A 178 -8.84 -1.99 2.47
C ILE A 178 -9.29 -2.74 1.22
N LYS A 179 -10.09 -2.12 0.36
CA LYS A 179 -10.57 -2.75 -0.88
C LYS A 179 -9.41 -3.12 -1.80
N LYS A 180 -8.46 -2.19 -1.99
CA LYS A 180 -7.24 -2.42 -2.77
C LYS A 180 -6.39 -3.52 -2.15
N HIS A 181 -6.14 -3.46 -0.85
CA HIS A 181 -5.42 -4.49 -0.11
C HIS A 181 -6.04 -5.89 -0.32
N ASN A 182 -7.35 -6.03 -0.13
CA ASN A 182 -8.06 -7.29 -0.32
C ASN A 182 -7.98 -7.81 -1.77
N HIS A 183 -8.03 -6.90 -2.75
CA HIS A 183 -7.83 -7.24 -4.15
C HIS A 183 -6.43 -7.80 -4.40
N LEU A 184 -5.40 -7.16 -3.85
CA LEU A 184 -4.00 -7.63 -3.94
C LEU A 184 -3.83 -8.98 -3.26
N GLN A 185 -4.35 -9.16 -2.05
CA GLN A 185 -4.32 -10.45 -1.35
C GLN A 185 -4.95 -11.56 -2.19
N LYS A 186 -6.11 -11.31 -2.82
CA LYS A 186 -6.78 -12.28 -3.69
C LYS A 186 -5.92 -12.64 -4.90
N LYS A 187 -5.35 -11.65 -5.58
CA LYS A 187 -4.44 -11.84 -6.72
C LYS A 187 -3.24 -12.72 -6.35
N TYR A 188 -2.63 -12.49 -5.18
CA TYR A 188 -1.51 -13.29 -4.71
C TYR A 188 -1.94 -14.70 -4.26
N LYS A 189 -3.09 -14.86 -3.59
CA LYS A 189 -3.66 -16.20 -3.28
C LYS A 189 -3.82 -17.06 -4.53
N GLU A 190 -4.39 -16.48 -5.58
CA GLU A 190 -4.59 -17.15 -6.87
C GLU A 190 -3.25 -17.50 -7.55
N ARG A 191 -2.31 -16.56 -7.58
CA ARG A 191 -1.00 -16.72 -8.23
C ARG A 191 -0.14 -17.82 -7.59
N TYR A 192 -0.12 -17.89 -6.26
CA TYR A 192 0.71 -18.87 -5.53
C TYR A 192 -0.03 -20.15 -5.17
N LYS A 193 -1.31 -20.30 -5.60
CA LYS A 193 -2.17 -21.47 -5.30
C LYS A 193 -2.08 -21.90 -3.84
N LEU A 194 -2.00 -20.93 -2.92
CA LEU A 194 -1.96 -21.20 -1.49
C LEU A 194 -3.30 -21.80 -1.12
N LYS A 195 -3.34 -23.15 -1.06
CA LYS A 195 -4.54 -23.85 -0.65
C LYS A 195 -4.83 -23.38 0.78
N PRO A 196 -6.07 -22.97 1.10
CA PRO A 196 -6.46 -22.83 2.50
C PRO A 196 -6.11 -24.15 3.17
N VAL A 197 -5.29 -24.09 4.23
CA VAL A 197 -4.97 -25.27 5.04
C VAL A 197 -6.30 -25.80 5.53
N LYS A 198 -6.76 -26.93 4.97
CA LYS A 198 -7.88 -27.65 5.54
C LYS A 198 -7.44 -27.98 6.96
N ARG A 199 -8.18 -27.51 7.96
CA ARG A 199 -8.12 -28.12 9.28
C ARG A 199 -8.52 -29.58 9.08
N THR A 200 -7.55 -30.47 8.99
CA THR A 200 -7.75 -31.83 9.45
C THR A 200 -7.93 -31.70 10.95
N VAL A 201 -9.19 -31.60 11.38
CA VAL A 201 -9.55 -32.14 12.68
C VAL A 201 -9.11 -33.59 12.58
N ALA A 202 -8.09 -33.96 13.33
CA ALA A 202 -7.69 -35.35 13.42
C ALA A 202 -8.95 -36.11 13.83
N ASP A 203 -9.35 -37.08 13.02
CA ASP A 203 -10.23 -38.15 13.45
C ASP A 203 -9.56 -38.75 14.69
N GLU A 204 -10.06 -38.36 15.87
CA GLU A 204 -9.93 -39.23 17.03
C GLU A 204 -10.72 -40.48 16.67
N SER A 205 -9.95 -41.51 16.31
CA SER A 205 -10.33 -42.90 16.26
C SER A 205 -11.32 -43.21 17.37
N PHE A 206 -12.60 -43.31 17.01
CA PHE A 206 -13.56 -44.02 17.83
C PHE A 206 -13.33 -45.50 17.52
N ASP A 207 -12.57 -46.16 18.41
CA ASP A 207 -12.42 -47.61 18.39
C ASP A 207 -13.82 -48.25 18.39
N GLU A 208 -14.16 -48.92 17.29
CA GLU A 208 -15.21 -49.93 17.27
C GLU A 208 -14.81 -51.02 18.25
N PHE A 209 -15.43 -51.01 19.44
CA PHE A 209 -15.37 -52.12 20.37
C PHE A 209 -16.18 -53.28 19.79
N ASP A 210 -15.50 -54.16 19.07
CA ASP A 210 -16.02 -55.42 18.57
C ASP A 210 -16.10 -56.42 19.75
N SER A 211 -17.22 -56.41 20.48
CA SER A 211 -17.49 -57.40 21.52
C SER A 211 -18.13 -58.65 20.91
N ASN A 212 -17.30 -59.52 20.35
CA ASN A 212 -17.64 -60.93 20.17
C ASN A 212 -16.81 -61.76 21.16
N SER A 213 -17.34 -61.92 22.37
CA SER A 213 -16.94 -63.03 23.24
C SER A 213 -17.72 -64.27 22.85
N THR A 214 -17.00 -65.26 22.35
CA THR A 214 -17.43 -66.63 22.10
C THR A 214 -17.94 -67.34 23.35
N ASP A 215 -18.84 -68.29 23.10
CA ASP A 215 -19.40 -69.29 24.02
C ASP A 215 -18.45 -69.85 25.09
N GLY A 216 -19.04 -70.05 26.27
CA GLY A 216 -18.53 -70.81 27.41
C GLY A 216 -19.62 -70.97 28.47
#